data_AF-A0A417YPL6-F1
#
_entry.id   AF-A0A417YPL6-F1
#
_cell.length_a   1.000
_cell.length_b   1.000
_cell.length_c   1.000
_cell.angle_alpha   90.00
_cell.angle_beta   90.00
_cell.angle_gamma   90.00
#
_symmetry.space_group_name_H-M   'P 1'
#
loop_
_entity.id
_entity.type
_entity.pdbx_description
1 polymer ?
#
loop_
_entity_poly.entity_id
_entity_poly.type
_entity_poly.pdbx_seq_one_letter_code
_entity_poly.pdbx_strand_id
1 'polypeptide(L)'
;MNLRLTKVYTVSKKGKPEKPRLFLQHLVCEAAGFKARGEIYIQINEGKEEVTLQNYPFPDSQDIHTVHVASRKSKVSGEERPL
;
A
#
# COMPACT_ATOMS: atom_id res chain seq x y z
N MET A 1 -8.47 -16.18 19.43
CA MET A 1 -7.34 -16.06 18.47
C MET A 1 -6.67 -14.71 18.72
N ASN A 2 -5.50 -14.67 19.38
CA ASN A 2 -4.83 -13.40 19.73
C ASN A 2 -3.96 -12.93 18.55
N LEU A 3 -4.55 -12.23 17.60
CA LEU A 3 -3.83 -11.58 16.50
C LEU A 3 -3.13 -10.32 17.04
N ARG A 4 -1.91 -10.47 17.57
CA ARG A 4 -1.01 -9.32 17.78
C ARG A 4 -0.43 -8.92 16.42
N LEU A 5 -1.09 -7.97 15.75
CA LEU A 5 -0.56 -7.36 14.53
C LEU A 5 0.73 -6.63 14.88
N THR A 6 1.86 -7.27 14.59
CA THR A 6 3.17 -6.63 14.63
C THR A 6 3.26 -5.67 13.45
N LYS A 7 3.80 -4.47 13.68
CA LYS A 7 4.00 -3.38 12.72
C LYS A 7 3.80 -3.81 11.25
N VAL A 8 2.60 -3.56 10.72
CA VAL A 8 2.17 -4.05 9.39
C VAL A 8 2.73 -3.25 8.22
N TYR A 9 3.46 -2.18 8.52
CA TYR A 9 4.10 -1.32 7.54
C TYR A 9 5.53 -0.98 7.94
N THR A 10 6.39 -0.74 6.97
CA THR A 10 7.75 -0.23 7.20
C THR A 10 7.99 0.95 6.28
N VAL A 11 8.35 2.09 6.86
CA VAL A 11 8.85 3.23 6.09
C VAL A 11 10.34 2.98 5.84
N SER A 12 10.68 2.68 4.60
CA SER A 12 12.05 2.43 4.18
C SER A 12 12.73 3.71 3.74
N LYS A 13 13.93 3.96 4.26
CA LYS A 13 14.85 4.99 3.77
C LYS A 13 15.64 4.53 2.53
N LYS A 14 15.39 3.32 2.03
CA LYS A 14 16.07 2.74 0.86
C LYS A 14 15.48 3.37 -0.43
N GLY A 15 15.85 4.62 -0.66
CA GLY A 15 15.43 5.50 -1.76
C GLY A 15 16.21 6.83 -1.69
N LYS A 16 16.02 7.74 -2.65
CA LYS A 16 16.50 9.12 -2.47
C LYS A 16 15.80 9.70 -1.21
N PRO A 17 16.47 10.52 -0.38
CA PRO A 17 15.88 11.09 0.84
C PRO A 17 14.54 11.82 0.60
N GLU A 18 14.29 12.29 -0.62
CA GLU A 18 13.06 12.96 -1.07
C GLU A 18 11.88 12.01 -1.39
N LYS A 19 12.08 10.68 -1.42
CA LYS A 19 11.02 9.72 -1.80
C LYS A 19 10.95 8.56 -0.81
N PRO A 20 10.34 8.77 0.37
CA PRO A 20 10.11 7.70 1.33
C PRO A 20 9.25 6.60 0.70
N ARG A 21 9.58 5.34 0.99
CA ARG A 21 8.80 4.19 0.51
C ARG A 21 8.04 3.58 1.67
N LEU A 22 6.73 3.45 1.51
CA LEU A 22 5.90 2.66 2.41
C LEU A 22 5.88 1.22 1.91
N PHE A 23 6.31 0.28 2.75
CA PHE A 23 6.20 -1.15 2.50
C PHE A 23 5.08 -1.71 3.36
N LEU A 24 4.11 -2.39 2.76
CA LEU A 24 2.99 -3.03 3.46
C LEU A 24 3.19 -4.55 3.45
N GLN A 25 2.84 -5.20 4.56
CA GLN A 25 2.91 -6.66 4.61
C GLN A 25 1.85 -7.27 3.68
N HIS A 26 2.22 -8.38 3.03
CA HIS A 26 1.40 -9.08 2.06
C HIS A 26 -0.04 -9.40 2.56
N LEU A 27 -0.18 -9.86 3.81
CA LEU A 27 -1.48 -10.18 4.40
C LEU A 27 -2.42 -8.96 4.49
N VAL A 28 -1.87 -7.76 4.70
CA VAL A 28 -2.67 -6.53 4.74
C VAL A 28 -3.11 -6.14 3.33
N CYS A 29 -2.23 -6.26 2.34
CA CYS A 29 -2.59 -6.04 0.94
C CYS A 29 -3.69 -7.00 0.48
N GLU A 30 -3.60 -8.28 0.85
CA GLU A 30 -4.62 -9.30 0.54
C GLU A 30 -5.97 -8.99 1.21
N ALA A 31 -5.97 -8.69 2.51
CA ALA A 31 -7.19 -8.32 3.24
C ALA A 31 -7.84 -7.03 2.71
N ALA A 32 -7.04 -6.08 2.24
CA ALA A 32 -7.50 -4.86 1.59
C ALA A 32 -7.93 -5.06 0.13
N GLY A 33 -7.81 -6.29 -0.41
CA GLY A 33 -8.17 -6.59 -1.79
C GLY A 33 -7.25 -5.96 -2.84
N PHE A 34 -6.00 -5.63 -2.47
CA PHE A 34 -5.02 -5.05 -3.38
C PHE A 34 -4.49 -6.12 -4.34
N LYS A 35 -4.69 -5.89 -5.63
CA LYS A 35 -4.22 -6.78 -6.70
C LYS A 35 -2.87 -6.31 -7.22
N ALA A 36 -2.00 -7.25 -7.58
CA ALA A 36 -0.76 -6.94 -8.28
C ALA A 36 -1.08 -6.12 -9.55
N ARG A 37 -0.34 -5.02 -9.77
CA ARG A 37 -0.56 -4.07 -10.88
C ARG A 37 -1.92 -3.38 -10.89
N GLY A 38 -2.73 -3.55 -9.84
CA GLY A 38 -3.97 -2.82 -9.67
C GLY A 38 -3.73 -1.35 -9.39
N GLU A 39 -4.78 -0.55 -9.57
CA GLU A 39 -4.81 0.84 -9.13
C GLU A 39 -5.11 0.91 -7.63
N ILE A 40 -4.39 1.79 -6.94
CA ILE A 40 -4.68 2.21 -5.58
C ILE A 40 -4.87 3.72 -5.59
N TYR A 41 -5.88 4.14 -4.86
CA TYR A 41 -6.20 5.53 -4.61
C TYR A 41 -5.64 5.89 -3.23
N ILE A 42 -4.79 6.91 -3.19
CA ILE A 42 -4.18 7.44 -1.97
C ILE A 42 -4.80 8.80 -1.69
N GLN A 43 -5.25 9.01 -0.46
CA GLN A 43 -5.66 10.31 0.05
C GLN A 43 -4.77 10.67 1.23
N ILE A 44 -4.27 11.91 1.25
CA ILE A 44 -3.46 12.45 2.33
C ILE A 44 -4.28 13.52 3.05
N ASN A 45 -4.52 13.36 4.35
CA ASN A 45 -5.19 14.35 5.18
C ASN A 45 -4.19 14.94 6.18
N GLU A 46 -3.58 16.07 5.81
CA GLU A 46 -2.58 16.74 6.65
C GLU A 46 -3.18 17.24 7.98
N GLY A 47 -4.44 17.67 7.99
CA GLY A 47 -5.11 18.15 9.20
C GLY A 47 -5.36 17.07 10.25
N LYS A 48 -5.42 15.80 9.84
CA LYS A 48 -5.54 14.64 10.73
C LYS A 48 -4.24 13.83 10.85
N GLU A 49 -3.20 14.20 10.12
CA GLU A 49 -1.96 13.43 9.99
C GLU A 49 -2.20 11.97 9.54
N GLU A 50 -3.18 11.76 8.65
CA GLU A 50 -3.62 10.44 8.20
C GLU A 50 -3.39 10.23 6.69
N VAL A 51 -3.00 9.01 6.31
CA VAL A 51 -2.90 8.58 4.91
C VAL A 51 -3.84 7.39 4.68
N THR A 52 -4.77 7.54 3.75
CA THR A 52 -5.79 6.53 3.44
C THR A 52 -5.48 5.89 2.08
N LEU A 53 -5.51 4.55 2.03
CA LEU A 53 -5.26 3.75 0.84
C LEU A 53 -6.50 2.90 0.53
N GLN A 54 -7.02 2.97 -0.70
CA GLN A 54 -8.23 2.25 -1.12
C GLN A 54 -8.07 1.66 -2.52
N ASN A 55 -8.76 0.55 -2.79
CA ASN A 55 -8.80 -0.11 -4.11
C ASN A 55 -10.00 0.33 -4.97
N TYR A 56 -10.69 1.40 -4.55
CA TYR A 56 -11.80 2.04 -5.27
C TYR A 56 -11.64 3.57 -5.16
N PRO A 57 -12.21 4.35 -6.09
CA PRO A 57 -12.09 5.80 -6.09
C PRO A 57 -12.79 6.44 -4.89
N PHE A 58 -12.20 7.50 -4.34
CA PHE A 58 -12.85 8.31 -3.31
C PHE A 58 -14.00 9.13 -3.92
N PRO A 59 -15.17 9.21 -3.26
CA PRO A 59 -16.35 9.88 -3.82
C PRO A 59 -16.20 11.40 -3.91
N ASP A 60 -15.47 12.04 -2.99
CA ASP A 60 -15.28 13.49 -2.97
C ASP A 60 -14.02 13.85 -2.17
N SER A 61 -12.87 14.03 -2.82
CA SER A 61 -11.69 14.57 -2.15
C SER A 61 -10.79 15.40 -3.05
N GLN A 62 -10.36 16.53 -2.50
CA GLN A 62 -9.15 17.21 -2.93
C GLN A 62 -7.94 16.37 -2.46
N ASP A 63 -6.89 16.29 -3.27
CA ASP A 63 -5.65 15.55 -3.01
C ASP A 63 -5.72 14.00 -3.06
N ILE A 64 -6.35 13.47 -4.11
CA ILE A 64 -6.26 12.04 -4.45
C ILE A 64 -5.07 11.80 -5.39
N HIS A 65 -4.16 10.91 -4.98
CA HIS A 65 -3.07 10.42 -5.82
C HIS A 65 -3.35 8.98 -6.26
N THR A 66 -3.26 8.71 -7.55
CA THR A 66 -3.36 7.34 -8.08
C THR A 66 -1.98 6.75 -8.24
N VAL A 67 -1.76 5.57 -7.66
CA VAL A 67 -0.53 4.80 -7.84
C VAL A 67 -0.84 3.36 -8.24
N HIS A 68 0.12 2.71 -8.89
CA HIS A 68 0.01 1.30 -9.24
C HIS A 68 0.70 0.44 -8.19
N VAL A 69 0.10 -0.69 -7.81
CA VAL A 69 0.72 -1.65 -6.90
C VAL A 69 1.93 -2.28 -7.56
N ALA A 70 3.11 -2.03 -7.00
CA ALA A 70 4.32 -2.72 -7.43
C ALA A 70 4.13 -4.23 -7.24
N SER A 71 4.63 -5.05 -8.16
CA SER A 71 4.55 -6.50 -8.04
C SER A 71 5.93 -7.15 -8.13
N ARG A 72 6.08 -8.29 -7.44
CA ARG A 72 7.22 -9.18 -7.61
C ARG A 72 6.73 -10.55 -8.00
N LYS A 73 7.40 -11.16 -8.96
CA LYS A 73 7.18 -12.57 -9.29
C LYS A 73 7.72 -13.45 -8.16
N SER A 74 6.86 -14.30 -7.60
CA SER A 74 7.24 -15.33 -6.63
C SER A 74 8.21 -16.30 -7.29
N LYS A 75 9.36 -16.56 -6.67
CA LYS A 75 10.31 -17.57 -7.16
C LYS A 75 9.79 -19.00 -6.98
N VAL A 76 8.83 -19.19 -6.08
CA VAL A 76 8.30 -20.52 -5.69
C VAL A 76 7.06 -20.86 -6.52
N SER A 77 6.09 -19.95 -6.62
CA SER A 77 4.82 -20.21 -7.34
C SER A 77 4.79 -19.63 -8.75
N GLY A 78 5.73 -18.77 -9.12
CA GLY A 78 5.72 -18.07 -10.42
C GLY A 78 4.67 -16.96 -10.54
N GLU A 79 3.78 -16.81 -9.56
CA GLU A 79 2.71 -15.82 -9.56
C GLU A 79 3.21 -14.42 -9.23
N GLU A 80 2.52 -13.40 -9.74
CA GLU A 80 2.77 -12.01 -9.37
C GLU A 80 2.11 -11.67 -8.04
N ARG A 81 2.91 -11.21 -7.09
CA ARG A 81 2.43 -10.81 -5.76
C ARG A 81 2.63 -9.31 -5.56
N PRO A 82 1.66 -8.62 -4.95
CA PRO A 82 1.84 -7.22 -4.58
C PRO A 82 3.01 -7.09 -3.59
N LEU A 83 3.84 -6.07 -3.82
CA LEU A 83 5.02 -5.69 -3.03
C LEU A 83 4.68 -4.59 -2.03
#